data_AF-A0AAN7P8W1-F1
#
_entry.id   AF-A0AAN7P8W1-F1
#
_cell.length_a   1.000
_cell.length_b   1.000
_cell.length_c   1.000
_cell.angle_alpha   90.00
_cell.angle_beta   90.00
_cell.angle_gamma   90.00
#
_symmetry.space_group_name_H-M   'P 1'
#
loop_
_entity.id
_entity.type
_entity.pdbx_description
1 polymer ?
#
loop_
_entity_poly.entity_id
_entity_poly.type
_entity_poly.pdbx_seq_one_letter_code
_entity_poly.pdbx_strand_id
1 'polypeptide(L)'
;MNRQNFNVLSVNECTNTNTIFVIPYLRSLSKNLDRNFILTGTIWMKLMYLTLVFYADFKTLMQQNLILRALVTDVLSDVKEIKQTLIEQLRDNKQESVSSSLFTLPGTNFPINEEEEFQNLEKILDNENDFKNAVTELSKLGGSSSYDFIKRALSLIMTNDYALRYSWMGRKGKKPFCHLNISKVLIRSVEQAGLCKSQKETETAIQNWLRRASDRKSFLIKKKE
;
A
#
# COMPACT_ATOMS: atom_id res chain seq x y z
N MET A 1 43.65 24.80 8.09
CA MET A 1 44.04 26.19 8.44
C MET A 1 42.95 27.10 7.90
N ASN A 2 42.24 27.95 8.63
CA ASN A 2 42.31 28.41 10.02
C ASN A 2 40.87 28.66 10.49
N ARG A 3 40.57 28.22 11.72
CA ARG A 3 39.51 28.80 12.56
C ARG A 3 39.80 30.29 12.71
N GLN A 4 38.77 31.13 12.80
CA GLN A 4 38.69 32.08 13.91
C GLN A 4 37.23 32.31 14.29
N ASN A 5 37.01 32.24 15.59
CA ASN A 5 35.76 32.36 16.31
C ASN A 5 36.11 33.22 17.55
N PHE A 6 35.13 34.01 18.01
CA PHE A 6 35.02 34.68 19.32
C PHE A 6 35.74 36.01 19.63
N ASN A 7 34.95 37.07 19.87
CA ASN A 7 34.58 37.63 21.21
C ASN A 7 33.90 39.00 21.02
N VAL A 8 32.63 39.23 21.37
CA VAL A 8 32.06 39.58 22.70
C VAL A 8 32.82 40.69 23.45
N LEU A 9 32.27 41.91 23.44
CA LEU A 9 32.40 42.96 24.49
C LEU A 9 31.18 43.91 24.32
N SER A 10 30.12 43.73 25.10
CA SER A 10 29.84 44.35 26.42
C SER A 10 29.50 45.84 26.35
N VAL A 11 28.24 46.09 26.71
CA VAL A 11 27.60 47.37 27.01
C VAL A 11 28.38 48.11 28.10
N ASN A 12 28.70 49.39 27.87
CA ASN A 12 29.12 50.31 28.93
C ASN A 12 28.04 51.37 29.16
N GLU A 13 27.51 51.33 30.36
CA GLU A 13 26.70 52.37 30.99
C GLU A 13 27.48 53.69 31.05
N CYS A 14 26.77 54.81 30.86
CA CYS A 14 27.18 56.09 31.40
C CYS A 14 25.97 56.72 32.08
N THR A 15 25.97 56.59 33.40
CA THR A 15 25.08 57.30 34.31
C THR A 15 25.64 58.70 34.59
N ASN A 16 24.71 59.65 34.80
CA ASN A 16 24.88 60.89 35.55
C ASN A 16 25.80 61.97 34.92
N THR A 17 25.30 63.17 34.64
CA THR A 17 24.84 64.10 35.67
C THR A 17 24.10 65.28 35.06
N ASN A 18 23.09 65.75 35.81
CA ASN A 18 22.42 67.03 35.66
C ASN A 18 23.38 68.18 35.37
N THR A 19 23.21 68.90 34.26
CA THR A 19 23.25 70.37 34.27
C THR A 19 22.47 70.92 33.08
N ILE A 20 21.17 71.17 33.28
CA ILE A 20 20.38 71.99 32.38
C ILE A 20 20.78 73.45 32.62
N PHE A 21 21.79 73.94 31.89
CA PHE A 21 21.98 75.38 31.67
C PHE A 21 21.28 75.74 30.35
N VAL A 22 20.01 76.14 30.46
CA VAL A 22 19.24 76.67 29.33
C VAL A 22 19.86 78.00 28.92
N ILE A 23 20.58 78.02 27.79
CA ILE A 23 20.96 79.24 27.11
C ILE A 23 19.65 80.00 26.74
N PRO A 24 19.44 81.25 27.20
CA PRO A 24 18.18 81.98 27.01
C PRO A 24 17.80 82.26 25.54
N TYR A 25 18.67 81.95 24.59
CA TYR A 25 18.51 82.28 23.18
C TYR A 25 17.73 81.23 22.37
N LEU A 26 17.68 79.97 22.81
CA LEU A 26 16.91 78.92 22.10
C LEU A 26 15.41 78.90 22.46
N ARG A 27 14.98 79.70 23.44
CA ARG A 27 13.57 79.85 23.82
C ARG A 27 12.77 80.72 22.83
N SER A 28 13.47 81.44 21.94
CA SER A 28 12.88 82.30 20.93
C SER A 28 12.66 81.58 19.59
N LEU A 29 13.54 80.64 19.21
CA LEU A 29 13.34 79.82 17.99
C LEU A 29 12.39 78.63 18.19
N SER A 30 12.16 78.17 19.42
CA SER A 30 11.23 77.07 19.72
C SER A 30 9.75 77.46 19.60
N LYS A 31 9.41 78.75 19.67
CA LYS A 31 8.00 79.18 19.73
C LYS A 31 7.29 79.28 18.38
N ASN A 32 8.00 79.06 17.27
CA ASN A 32 7.47 79.03 15.91
C ASN A 32 7.76 77.73 15.17
N LEU A 33 7.99 76.63 15.89
CA LEU A 33 7.76 75.31 15.30
C LEU A 33 6.27 75.04 15.46
N ASP A 34 5.53 75.36 14.39
CA ASP A 34 4.09 75.18 14.31
C ASP A 34 3.67 73.84 14.90
N ARG A 35 2.65 73.83 15.76
CA ARG A 35 2.05 72.59 16.28
C ARG A 35 1.71 71.60 15.15
N ASN A 36 1.37 72.14 13.97
CA ASN A 36 1.16 71.36 12.75
C ASN A 36 2.43 70.68 12.25
N PHE A 37 3.61 71.29 12.35
CA PHE A 37 4.90 70.71 11.93
C PHE A 37 5.36 69.56 12.85
N ILE A 38 5.16 69.70 14.17
CA ILE A 38 5.46 68.63 15.13
C ILE A 38 4.44 67.48 14.99
N LEU A 39 3.16 67.81 14.75
CA LEU A 39 2.12 66.80 14.53
C LEU A 39 2.32 66.06 13.20
N THR A 40 2.64 66.76 12.10
CA THR A 40 2.96 66.12 10.82
C THR A 40 4.22 65.29 10.92
N GLY A 41 5.25 65.74 11.66
CA GLY A 41 6.46 64.96 11.91
C GLY A 41 6.23 63.68 12.71
N THR A 42 5.40 63.72 13.76
CA THR A 42 5.04 62.52 14.55
C THR A 42 4.12 61.57 13.79
N ILE A 43 3.20 62.08 12.97
CA ILE A 43 2.40 61.27 12.05
C ILE A 43 3.30 60.63 10.99
N TRP A 44 4.23 61.38 10.42
CA TRP A 44 5.17 60.88 9.40
C TRP A 44 6.11 59.82 9.97
N MET A 45 6.61 60.00 11.20
CA MET A 45 7.39 58.96 11.89
C MET A 45 6.56 57.70 12.19
N LYS A 46 5.29 57.83 12.60
CA LYS A 46 4.40 56.67 12.78
C LYS A 46 4.11 55.97 11.46
N LEU A 47 3.88 56.71 10.37
CA LEU A 47 3.69 56.16 9.04
C LEU A 47 4.95 55.44 8.55
N MET A 48 6.13 56.05 8.73
CA MET A 48 7.42 55.43 8.38
C MET A 48 7.69 54.15 9.19
N TYR A 49 7.34 54.15 10.48
CA TYR A 49 7.45 52.94 11.31
C TYR A 49 6.49 51.85 10.82
N LEU A 50 5.23 52.19 10.52
CA LEU A 50 4.25 51.24 10.00
C LEU A 50 4.65 50.68 8.64
N THR A 51 5.22 51.49 7.73
CA THR A 51 5.69 50.99 6.43
C THR A 51 6.91 50.08 6.58
N LEU A 52 7.81 50.37 7.51
CA LEU A 52 8.96 49.51 7.81
C LEU A 52 8.54 48.17 8.41
N VAL A 53 7.62 48.18 9.38
CA VAL A 53 7.07 46.95 9.99
C VAL A 53 6.31 46.13 8.93
N PHE A 54 5.45 46.78 8.16
CA PHE A 54 4.72 46.13 7.07
C PHE A 54 5.67 45.52 6.03
N TYR A 55 6.73 46.24 5.65
CA TYR A 55 7.74 45.72 4.71
C TYR A 55 8.49 44.51 5.28
N ALA A 56 8.82 44.51 6.58
CA ALA A 56 9.45 43.37 7.24
C ALA A 56 8.53 42.14 7.28
N ASP A 57 7.26 42.32 7.64
CA ASP A 57 6.26 41.24 7.65
C ASP A 57 5.99 40.72 6.24
N PHE A 58 5.88 41.61 5.26
CA PHE A 58 5.72 41.21 3.86
C PHE A 58 6.92 40.42 3.35
N LYS A 59 8.15 40.85 3.70
CA LYS A 59 9.38 40.14 3.31
C LYS A 59 9.45 38.75 3.93
N THR A 60 9.10 38.60 5.20
CA THR A 60 9.07 37.28 5.87
C THR A 60 7.99 36.38 5.27
N LEU A 61 6.81 36.91 4.96
CA LEU A 61 5.75 36.19 4.26
C LEU A 61 6.21 35.68 2.88
N MET A 62 6.91 36.52 2.12
CA MET A 62 7.45 36.14 0.82
C MET A 62 8.50 35.03 0.93
N GLN A 63 9.37 35.09 1.95
CA GLN A 63 10.33 34.03 2.22
C GLN A 63 9.64 32.70 2.59
N GLN A 64 8.61 32.76 3.44
CA GLN A 64 7.83 31.58 3.79
C GLN A 64 7.14 30.97 2.56
N ASN A 65 6.60 31.79 1.66
CA ASN A 65 5.99 31.30 0.42
C ASN A 65 6.99 30.57 -0.47
N LEU A 66 8.22 31.07 -0.57
CA LEU A 66 9.29 30.42 -1.35
C LEU A 66 9.68 29.06 -0.76
N ILE A 67 9.84 28.98 0.56
CA ILE A 67 10.14 27.70 1.25
C ILE A 67 9.00 26.71 1.04
N LEU A 68 7.75 27.16 1.20
CA LEU A 68 6.57 26.31 1.00
C LEU A 68 6.52 25.74 -0.43
N ARG A 69 6.82 26.57 -1.44
CA ARG A 69 6.86 26.10 -2.83
C ARG A 69 7.93 25.02 -3.04
N ALA A 70 9.13 25.21 -2.49
CA ALA A 70 10.21 24.24 -2.57
C ALA A 70 9.81 22.90 -1.91
N LEU A 71 9.24 22.97 -0.71
CA LEU A 71 8.77 21.76 -0.01
C LEU A 71 7.67 21.03 -0.78
N VAL A 72 6.72 21.77 -1.39
CA VAL A 72 5.66 21.16 -2.20
C VAL A 72 6.24 20.48 -3.46
N THR A 73 7.24 21.08 -4.10
CA THR A 73 7.88 20.45 -5.27
C THR A 73 8.64 19.19 -4.89
N ASP A 74 9.33 19.18 -3.74
CA ASP A 74 10.09 18.02 -3.25
C ASP A 74 9.15 16.86 -2.89
N VAL A 75 8.06 17.15 -2.15
CA VAL A 75 7.05 16.14 -1.83
C VAL A 75 6.41 15.58 -3.11
N LEU A 76 6.18 16.41 -4.12
CA LEU A 76 5.64 15.96 -5.40
C LEU A 76 6.61 15.06 -6.15
N SER A 77 7.93 15.35 -6.12
CA SER A 77 8.94 14.44 -6.69
C SER A 77 8.99 13.11 -5.94
N ASP A 78 8.97 13.12 -4.60
CA ASP A 78 9.00 11.90 -3.79
C ASP A 78 7.79 11.01 -4.10
N VAL A 79 6.59 11.61 -4.19
CA VAL A 79 5.37 10.86 -4.56
C VAL A 79 5.47 10.28 -5.97
N LYS A 80 6.08 10.99 -6.91
CA LYS A 80 6.29 10.50 -8.27
C LYS A 80 7.29 9.34 -8.29
N GLU A 81 8.37 9.43 -7.53
CA GLU A 81 9.37 8.37 -7.40
C GLU A 81 8.78 7.11 -6.75
N ILE A 82 8.02 7.26 -5.66
CA ILE A 82 7.29 6.16 -5.02
C ILE A 82 6.35 5.48 -6.01
N LYS A 83 5.61 6.26 -6.81
CA LYS A 83 4.72 5.70 -7.83
C LYS A 83 5.50 4.92 -8.89
N GLN A 84 6.65 5.42 -9.33
CA GLN A 84 7.48 4.77 -10.34
C GLN A 84 8.10 3.47 -9.83
N THR A 85 8.66 3.48 -8.61
CA THR A 85 9.22 2.28 -7.97
C THR A 85 8.17 1.21 -7.75
N LEU A 86 6.94 1.56 -7.33
CA LEU A 86 5.84 0.60 -7.23
C LEU A 86 5.46 -0.01 -8.58
N ILE A 87 5.42 0.79 -9.65
CA ILE A 87 5.13 0.28 -11.00
C ILE A 87 6.23 -0.68 -11.46
N GLU A 88 7.50 -0.36 -11.19
CA GLU A 88 8.62 -1.24 -11.56
C GLU A 88 8.59 -2.54 -10.75
N GLN A 89 8.33 -2.48 -9.44
CA GLN A 89 8.13 -3.68 -8.61
C GLN A 89 6.96 -4.55 -9.09
N LEU A 90 5.88 -3.95 -9.60
CA LEU A 90 4.77 -4.68 -10.22
C LEU A 90 5.15 -5.28 -11.56
N ARG A 91 6.09 -4.67 -12.30
CA ARG A 91 6.58 -5.13 -13.60
C ARG A 91 7.57 -6.27 -13.45
N ASP A 92 8.50 -6.18 -12.49
CA ASP A 92 9.48 -7.22 -12.19
C ASP A 92 8.81 -8.50 -11.67
N ASN A 93 7.81 -8.36 -10.78
CA ASN A 93 6.94 -9.48 -10.38
C ASN A 93 6.18 -10.13 -11.57
N LYS A 94 6.00 -9.39 -12.67
CA LYS A 94 5.30 -9.86 -13.88
C LYS A 94 6.26 -10.42 -14.93
N GLN A 95 7.56 -10.10 -14.87
CA GLN A 95 8.56 -10.57 -15.84
C GLN A 95 9.30 -11.84 -15.38
N GLU A 96 9.28 -12.19 -14.09
CA GLU A 96 9.79 -13.49 -13.60
C GLU A 96 8.77 -14.64 -13.62
N SER A 97 7.51 -14.39 -13.99
CA SER A 97 6.54 -15.46 -14.24
C SER A 97 5.89 -15.30 -15.61
N VAL A 98 6.38 -16.04 -16.59
CA VAL A 98 5.48 -16.62 -17.58
C VAL A 98 4.51 -17.48 -16.75
N SER A 99 3.39 -16.89 -16.35
CA SER A 99 2.38 -17.53 -15.51
C SER A 99 1.73 -18.64 -16.32
N SER A 100 2.36 -19.81 -16.31
CA SER A 100 1.76 -21.04 -16.80
C SER A 100 0.52 -21.29 -15.96
N SER A 101 -0.65 -21.03 -16.56
CA SER A 101 -1.93 -21.40 -15.98
C SER A 101 -1.93 -22.88 -15.66
N LEU A 102 -2.43 -23.24 -14.47
CA LEU A 102 -2.65 -24.60 -13.99
C LEU A 102 -3.35 -25.45 -15.06
N PHE A 103 -4.28 -24.86 -15.80
CA PHE A 103 -5.08 -25.55 -16.82
C PHE A 103 -4.41 -25.65 -18.20
N THR A 104 -3.23 -25.04 -18.36
CA THR A 104 -2.43 -25.07 -19.60
C THR A 104 -1.10 -25.82 -19.41
N LEU A 105 -0.99 -26.60 -18.32
CA LEU A 105 0.23 -27.34 -18.02
C LEU A 105 0.49 -28.45 -19.06
N PRO A 106 1.75 -28.63 -19.50
CA PRO A 106 2.10 -29.64 -20.47
C PRO A 106 1.89 -31.05 -19.90
N GLY A 107 1.20 -31.90 -20.66
CA GLY A 107 0.96 -33.30 -20.26
C GLY A 107 -0.16 -33.48 -19.24
N THR A 108 -1.04 -32.51 -19.07
CA THR A 108 -2.28 -32.64 -18.28
C THR A 108 -3.47 -32.14 -19.08
N ASN A 109 -4.44 -33.02 -19.35
CA ASN A 109 -5.72 -32.61 -19.91
C ASN A 109 -6.76 -32.47 -18.80
N PHE A 110 -7.39 -31.31 -18.73
CA PHE A 110 -8.45 -31.05 -17.77
C PHE A 110 -9.83 -31.23 -18.40
N PRO A 111 -10.81 -31.82 -17.68
CA PRO A 111 -10.67 -32.44 -16.35
C PRO A 111 -9.95 -33.79 -16.41
N ILE A 112 -9.05 -34.03 -15.44
CA ILE A 112 -8.21 -35.23 -15.37
C ILE A 112 -9.07 -36.48 -15.19
N ASN A 113 -8.77 -37.50 -15.99
CA ASN A 113 -9.39 -38.82 -15.90
C ASN A 113 -8.39 -39.97 -15.72
N GLU A 114 -7.12 -39.75 -16.08
CA GLU A 114 -6.07 -40.76 -15.99
C GLU A 114 -5.10 -40.52 -14.83
N GLU A 115 -4.53 -41.61 -14.32
CA GLU A 115 -3.60 -41.54 -13.17
C GLU A 115 -2.28 -40.86 -13.53
N GLU A 116 -1.78 -41.07 -14.74
CA GLU A 116 -0.51 -40.50 -15.21
C GLU A 116 -0.58 -38.96 -15.27
N GLU A 117 -1.66 -38.42 -15.83
CA GLU A 117 -1.93 -36.98 -15.88
C GLU A 117 -2.01 -36.40 -14.46
N PHE A 118 -2.67 -37.11 -13.53
CA PHE A 118 -2.77 -36.67 -12.14
C PHE A 118 -1.43 -36.67 -11.41
N GLN A 119 -0.59 -37.68 -11.64
CA GLN A 119 0.76 -37.72 -11.06
C GLN A 119 1.66 -36.62 -11.62
N ASN A 120 1.51 -36.29 -12.90
CA ASN A 120 2.23 -35.18 -13.49
C ASN A 120 1.82 -33.85 -12.84
N LEU A 121 0.52 -33.63 -12.65
CA LEU A 121 0.01 -32.47 -11.91
C LEU A 121 0.60 -32.39 -10.49
N GLU A 122 0.58 -33.49 -9.73
CA GLU A 122 1.12 -33.50 -8.36
C GLU A 122 2.62 -33.20 -8.30
N LYS A 123 3.40 -33.70 -9.27
CA LYS A 123 4.83 -33.38 -9.42
C LYS A 123 5.08 -31.92 -9.76
N ILE A 124 4.27 -31.31 -10.62
CA ILE A 124 4.38 -29.88 -10.93
C ILE A 124 4.08 -29.05 -9.66
N LEU A 125 3.06 -29.45 -8.90
CA LEU A 125 2.68 -28.77 -7.66
C LEU A 125 3.66 -29.00 -6.49
N ASP A 126 4.69 -29.84 -6.63
CA ASP A 126 5.81 -29.89 -5.67
C ASP A 126 6.69 -28.65 -5.76
N ASN A 127 6.71 -27.96 -6.90
CA ASN A 127 7.43 -26.69 -7.05
C ASN A 127 6.66 -25.57 -6.31
N GLU A 128 7.35 -24.83 -5.44
CA GLU A 128 6.75 -23.76 -4.65
C GLU A 128 6.16 -22.62 -5.50
N ASN A 129 6.79 -22.30 -6.63
CA ASN A 129 6.32 -21.25 -7.54
C ASN A 129 5.01 -21.67 -8.22
N ASP A 130 4.98 -22.88 -8.78
CA ASP A 130 3.79 -23.43 -9.43
C ASP A 130 2.65 -23.64 -8.44
N PHE A 131 2.96 -24.06 -7.21
CA PHE A 131 1.99 -24.13 -6.12
C PHE A 131 1.36 -22.76 -5.82
N LYS A 132 2.17 -21.71 -5.64
CA LYS A 132 1.67 -20.34 -5.37
C LYS A 132 0.87 -19.79 -6.54
N ASN A 133 1.29 -20.06 -7.77
CA ASN A 133 0.59 -19.67 -8.98
C ASN A 133 -0.77 -20.36 -9.07
N ALA A 134 -0.83 -21.68 -8.83
CA ALA A 134 -2.07 -22.45 -8.79
C ALA A 134 -3.04 -21.94 -7.72
N VAL A 135 -2.54 -21.63 -6.51
CA VAL A 135 -3.35 -21.04 -5.44
C VAL A 135 -3.94 -19.69 -5.88
N THR A 136 -3.10 -18.84 -6.46
CA THR A 136 -3.52 -17.51 -6.92
C THR A 136 -4.54 -17.62 -8.06
N GLU A 137 -4.34 -18.54 -8.99
CA GLU A 137 -5.27 -18.77 -10.10
C GLU A 137 -6.61 -19.32 -9.63
N LEU A 138 -6.61 -20.39 -8.81
CA LEU A 138 -7.84 -20.99 -8.32
C LEU A 138 -8.61 -20.05 -7.39
N SER A 139 -7.93 -19.22 -6.59
CA SER A 139 -8.61 -18.23 -5.72
C SER A 139 -9.51 -17.26 -6.51
N LYS A 140 -9.18 -16.99 -7.79
CA LYS A 140 -9.96 -16.11 -8.68
C LYS A 140 -11.29 -16.73 -9.13
N LEU A 141 -11.51 -18.04 -8.96
CA LEU A 141 -12.79 -18.66 -9.32
C LEU A 141 -13.96 -18.07 -8.52
N GLY A 142 -13.72 -17.73 -7.24
CA GLY A 142 -14.74 -17.26 -6.32
C GLY A 142 -15.86 -18.28 -6.05
N GLY A 143 -16.97 -17.82 -5.48
CA GLY A 143 -18.12 -18.66 -5.15
C GLY A 143 -18.93 -18.05 -4.01
N SER A 144 -20.15 -18.54 -3.79
CA SER A 144 -20.99 -18.02 -2.70
C SER A 144 -20.66 -18.63 -1.33
N SER A 145 -19.97 -19.76 -1.31
CA SER A 145 -19.53 -20.46 -0.08
C SER A 145 -18.31 -21.31 -0.36
N SER A 146 -17.61 -21.76 0.69
CA SER A 146 -16.50 -22.73 0.59
C SER A 146 -16.88 -23.97 -0.22
N TYR A 147 -18.08 -24.53 -0.01
CA TYR A 147 -18.53 -25.70 -0.79
C TYR A 147 -18.76 -25.38 -2.27
N ASP A 148 -19.33 -24.22 -2.58
CA ASP A 148 -19.55 -23.80 -3.97
C ASP A 148 -18.21 -23.59 -4.70
N PHE A 149 -17.25 -22.93 -4.05
CA PHE A 149 -15.90 -22.80 -4.57
C PHE A 149 -15.27 -24.17 -4.86
N ILE A 150 -15.25 -25.06 -3.86
CA ILE A 150 -14.64 -26.39 -3.99
C ILE A 150 -15.32 -27.18 -5.11
N LYS A 151 -16.64 -27.10 -5.22
CA LYS A 151 -17.39 -27.73 -6.31
C LYS A 151 -16.95 -27.20 -7.66
N ARG A 152 -16.81 -25.88 -7.84
CA ARG A 152 -16.37 -25.27 -9.10
C ARG A 152 -14.94 -25.66 -9.43
N ALA A 153 -14.01 -25.54 -8.48
CA ALA A 153 -12.60 -25.87 -8.68
C ALA A 153 -12.40 -27.35 -9.02
N LEU A 154 -12.92 -28.28 -8.20
CA LEU A 154 -12.72 -29.72 -8.42
C LEU A 154 -13.40 -30.24 -9.69
N SER A 155 -14.50 -29.61 -10.13
CA SER A 155 -15.15 -29.99 -11.40
C SER A 155 -14.33 -29.59 -12.63
N LEU A 156 -13.43 -28.60 -12.51
CA LEU A 156 -12.46 -28.26 -13.55
C LEU A 156 -11.23 -29.18 -13.49
N ILE A 157 -10.84 -29.59 -12.29
CA ILE A 157 -9.61 -30.36 -12.08
C ILE A 157 -9.77 -31.83 -12.48
N MET A 158 -10.86 -32.51 -12.09
CA MET A 158 -11.00 -33.96 -12.30
C MET A 158 -12.42 -34.40 -12.61
N THR A 159 -12.55 -35.50 -13.34
CA THR A 159 -13.86 -36.10 -13.64
C THR A 159 -14.49 -36.75 -12.40
N ASN A 160 -15.81 -36.93 -12.44
CA ASN A 160 -16.51 -37.67 -11.37
C ASN A 160 -16.05 -39.14 -11.30
N ASP A 161 -15.71 -39.73 -12.44
CA ASP A 161 -15.18 -41.09 -12.54
C ASP A 161 -13.84 -41.23 -11.81
N TYR A 162 -12.93 -40.30 -12.05
CA TYR A 162 -11.62 -40.29 -11.40
C TYR A 162 -11.74 -39.99 -9.90
N ALA A 163 -12.61 -39.04 -9.53
CA ALA A 163 -12.86 -38.68 -8.13
C ALA A 163 -13.34 -39.87 -7.27
N LEU A 164 -13.97 -40.90 -7.85
CA LEU A 164 -14.41 -42.09 -7.12
C LEU A 164 -13.26 -42.86 -6.48
N ARG A 165 -12.04 -42.76 -7.03
CA ARG A 165 -10.82 -43.43 -6.54
C ARG A 165 -10.32 -42.85 -5.21
N TYR A 166 -10.81 -41.66 -4.83
CA TYR A 166 -10.33 -40.93 -3.66
C TYR A 166 -11.37 -40.81 -2.56
N SER A 167 -10.88 -40.72 -1.33
CA SER A 167 -11.63 -40.19 -0.20
C SER A 167 -10.67 -39.42 0.68
N TRP A 168 -11.18 -38.51 1.52
CA TRP A 168 -10.33 -37.64 2.33
C TRP A 168 -9.23 -38.40 3.10
N MET A 169 -9.61 -39.41 3.88
CA MET A 169 -8.67 -40.24 4.67
C MET A 169 -8.33 -41.60 4.01
N GLY A 170 -8.71 -41.85 2.76
CA GLY A 170 -8.43 -43.13 2.09
C GLY A 170 -9.21 -44.35 2.62
N ARG A 171 -10.47 -44.17 3.04
CA ARG A 171 -11.31 -45.26 3.56
C ARG A 171 -11.84 -46.16 2.43
N LYS A 172 -12.16 -47.41 2.76
CA LYS A 172 -12.75 -48.41 1.84
C LYS A 172 -11.90 -48.68 0.59
N GLY A 173 -10.58 -48.78 0.76
CA GLY A 173 -9.65 -49.06 -0.34
C GLY A 173 -9.41 -47.90 -1.29
N LYS A 174 -9.89 -46.69 -0.97
CA LYS A 174 -9.67 -45.48 -1.76
C LYS A 174 -8.35 -44.81 -1.38
N LYS A 175 -7.78 -44.01 -2.28
CA LYS A 175 -6.57 -43.22 -2.01
C LYS A 175 -6.88 -42.02 -1.09
N PRO A 176 -5.99 -41.65 -0.15
CA PRO A 176 -6.17 -40.49 0.72
C PRO A 176 -5.97 -39.18 -0.04
N PHE A 177 -7.00 -38.33 -0.08
CA PHE A 177 -6.95 -37.04 -0.76
C PHE A 177 -6.22 -35.97 0.07
N CYS A 178 -6.24 -36.08 1.40
CA CYS A 178 -5.68 -35.07 2.30
C CYS A 178 -4.16 -34.90 2.23
N HIS A 179 -3.43 -35.85 1.64
CA HIS A 179 -1.97 -35.79 1.49
C HIS A 179 -1.53 -35.16 0.17
N LEU A 180 -2.46 -35.00 -0.78
CA LEU A 180 -2.16 -34.52 -2.13
C LEU A 180 -1.90 -33.02 -2.12
N ASN A 181 -0.99 -32.56 -2.98
CA ASN A 181 -0.69 -31.14 -3.15
C ASN A 181 -1.91 -30.37 -3.65
N ILE A 182 -2.70 -30.95 -4.56
CA ILE A 182 -3.94 -30.31 -5.00
C ILE A 182 -4.91 -30.03 -3.84
N SER A 183 -4.92 -30.88 -2.81
CA SER A 183 -5.76 -30.65 -1.62
C SER A 183 -5.29 -29.44 -0.81
N LYS A 184 -3.98 -29.28 -0.68
CA LYS A 184 -3.36 -28.12 -0.02
C LYS A 184 -3.60 -26.85 -0.83
N VAL A 185 -3.46 -26.91 -2.16
CA VAL A 185 -3.76 -25.79 -3.06
C VAL A 185 -5.22 -25.34 -2.86
N LEU A 186 -6.19 -26.27 -2.87
CA LEU A 186 -7.60 -25.93 -2.68
C LEU A 186 -7.87 -25.23 -1.35
N ILE A 187 -7.28 -25.74 -0.25
CA ILE A 187 -7.42 -25.12 1.07
C ILE A 187 -6.91 -23.68 1.06
N ARG A 188 -5.67 -23.48 0.59
CA ARG A 188 -5.06 -22.14 0.51
C ARG A 188 -5.82 -21.21 -0.42
N SER A 189 -6.37 -21.74 -1.51
CA SER A 189 -7.14 -20.95 -2.47
C SER A 189 -8.44 -20.43 -1.87
N VAL A 190 -9.14 -21.24 -1.07
CA VAL A 190 -10.38 -20.82 -0.38
C VAL A 190 -10.08 -19.80 0.71
N GLU A 191 -8.99 -19.99 1.46
CA GLU A 191 -8.52 -19.05 2.47
C GLU A 191 -8.20 -17.69 1.83
N GLN A 192 -7.45 -17.69 0.73
CA GLN A 192 -7.11 -16.49 -0.03
C GLN A 192 -8.35 -15.80 -0.64
N ALA A 193 -9.35 -16.57 -1.06
CA ALA A 193 -10.62 -16.03 -1.55
C ALA A 193 -11.54 -15.49 -0.43
N GLY A 194 -11.20 -15.70 0.85
CA GLY A 194 -12.02 -15.27 1.99
C GLY A 194 -13.36 -16.02 2.12
N LEU A 195 -13.45 -17.24 1.61
CA LEU A 195 -14.71 -18.00 1.51
C LEU A 195 -14.91 -19.05 2.62
N CYS A 196 -13.97 -19.17 3.56
CA CYS A 196 -14.07 -20.05 4.72
C CYS A 196 -13.73 -19.34 6.02
N LYS A 197 -14.35 -19.76 7.12
CA LYS A 197 -14.02 -19.28 8.48
C LYS A 197 -12.87 -20.06 9.11
N SER A 198 -12.66 -21.30 8.67
CA SER A 198 -11.60 -22.17 9.15
C SER A 198 -11.20 -23.18 8.09
N GLN A 199 -9.97 -23.67 8.17
CA GLN A 199 -9.49 -24.77 7.32
C GLN A 199 -10.44 -25.99 7.37
N LYS A 200 -11.00 -26.29 8.56
CA LYS A 200 -11.89 -27.45 8.76
C LYS A 200 -13.16 -27.41 7.91
N GLU A 201 -13.69 -26.22 7.70
CA GLU A 201 -14.86 -25.99 6.84
C GLU A 201 -14.54 -26.43 5.40
N THR A 202 -13.38 -26.02 4.89
CA THR A 202 -12.93 -26.36 3.55
C THR A 202 -12.63 -27.85 3.40
N GLU A 203 -11.99 -28.48 4.38
CA GLU A 203 -11.80 -29.95 4.38
C GLU A 203 -13.14 -30.70 4.30
N THR A 204 -14.14 -30.22 5.04
CA THR A 204 -15.48 -30.81 5.08
C THR A 204 -16.18 -30.62 3.73
N ALA A 205 -15.99 -29.47 3.09
CA ALA A 205 -16.48 -29.24 1.73
C ALA A 205 -15.86 -30.21 0.71
N ILE A 206 -14.53 -30.41 0.75
CA ILE A 206 -13.82 -31.37 -0.11
C ILE A 206 -14.33 -32.79 0.16
N GLN A 207 -14.45 -33.19 1.43
CA GLN A 207 -15.00 -34.48 1.84
C GLN A 207 -16.39 -34.73 1.26
N ASN A 208 -17.28 -33.75 1.38
CA ASN A 208 -18.65 -33.86 0.89
C ASN A 208 -18.69 -33.94 -0.64
N TRP A 209 -17.84 -33.18 -1.33
CA TRP A 209 -17.73 -33.26 -2.79
C TRP A 209 -17.22 -34.63 -3.24
N LEU A 210 -16.16 -35.18 -2.64
CA LEU A 210 -15.66 -36.52 -2.97
C LEU A 210 -16.68 -37.62 -2.67
N ARG A 211 -17.36 -37.53 -1.52
CA ARG A 211 -18.39 -38.50 -1.10
C ARG A 211 -19.51 -38.64 -2.13
N ARG A 212 -19.94 -37.51 -2.71
CA ARG A 212 -21.05 -37.45 -3.68
C ARG A 212 -20.64 -37.71 -5.12
N ALA A 213 -19.39 -38.13 -5.38
CA ALA A 213 -18.92 -38.40 -6.74
C ALA A 213 -19.75 -39.50 -7.44
N SER A 214 -20.18 -40.53 -6.71
CA SER A 214 -21.04 -41.60 -7.23
C SER A 214 -22.40 -41.08 -7.68
N ASP A 215 -23.01 -40.22 -6.86
CA ASP A 215 -24.33 -39.66 -7.13
C ASP A 215 -24.28 -38.72 -8.34
N ARG A 216 -23.20 -37.93 -8.45
CA ARG A 216 -22.97 -37.07 -9.62
C ARG A 216 -22.77 -37.89 -10.89
N LYS A 217 -22.00 -38.97 -10.83
CA LYS A 217 -21.81 -39.87 -11.96
C LYS A 217 -23.14 -40.49 -12.43
N SER A 218 -23.92 -41.05 -11.50
CA SER A 218 -25.19 -41.69 -11.85
C SER A 218 -26.21 -40.69 -12.41
N PHE A 219 -26.25 -39.47 -11.89
CA PHE A 219 -27.09 -38.40 -12.43
C PHE A 219 -26.72 -38.01 -13.86
N LEU A 220 -25.41 -37.94 -14.18
CA LEU A 220 -24.95 -37.64 -15.53
C LEU A 220 -25.27 -38.74 -16.54
N ILE A 221 -25.24 -40.01 -16.13
CA ILE A 221 -25.62 -41.15 -16.98
C ILE A 221 -27.11 -41.06 -17.32
N LYS A 222 -27.97 -40.87 -16.31
CA LYS A 222 -29.43 -40.74 -16.50
C LYS A 222 -29.86 -39.56 -17.39
N LYS A 223 -29.02 -38.52 -17.50
CA LYS A 223 -29.30 -37.35 -18.36
C LYS A 223 -28.94 -37.61 -19.83
N LYS A 224 -28.09 -38.61 -20.11
CA LYS A 224 -27.67 -38.98 -21.46
C LYS A 224 -28.61 -40.02 -22.10
N GLU A 225 -29.38 -40.73 -21.29
CA GLU A 225 -30.48 -41.61 -21.68
C GLU A 225 -31.74 -40.79 -21.98
#